data_AF-A0A7Z9ZHS4-F1
#
_entry.id   AF-A0A7Z9ZHS4-F1
#
_cell.length_a   1.000
_cell.length_b   1.000
_cell.length_c   1.000
_cell.angle_alpha   90.00
_cell.angle_beta   90.00
_cell.angle_gamma   90.00
#
_symmetry.space_group_name_H-M   'P 1'
#
loop_
_entity.id
_entity.type
_entity.pdbx_description
1 polymer ?
#
loop_
_entity_poly.entity_id
_entity_poly.type
_entity_poly.pdbx_seq_one_letter_code
_entity_poly.pdbx_strand_id
1 'polypeptide(L)' 'MPTVTKEAIQRVLDELPEESLAEVWKFLDYLRFKAQAARQEQVIGLGGLLEGYNFSEEEIAEARREMWGQLGEDD' A
#
# COMPACT_ATOMS: atom_id res chain seq x y z
N MET A 1 20.00 10.60 15.96
CA MET A 1 20.25 10.29 14.54
C MET A 1 20.71 11.58 13.87
N PRO A 2 21.92 11.65 13.27
CA PRO A 2 22.29 12.82 12.48
C PRO A 2 21.28 13.01 11.33
N THR A 3 20.87 14.25 11.09
CA THR A 3 19.96 14.56 9.98
C THR A 3 20.73 14.43 8.68
N VAL A 4 20.35 13.47 7.83
CA VAL A 4 20.95 13.32 6.50
C VAL A 4 20.48 14.46 5.62
N THR A 5 21.41 15.32 5.17
CA THR A 5 21.10 16.45 4.28
C THR A 5 21.18 16.03 2.81
N LYS A 6 20.50 16.77 1.93
CA LYS A 6 20.57 16.56 0.47
C LYS A 6 22.01 16.63 -0.05
N GLU A 7 22.78 17.57 0.47
CA GLU A 7 24.19 17.80 0.08
C GLU A 7 25.08 16.62 0.48
N ALA A 8 24.82 16.00 1.65
CA ALA A 8 25.52 14.81 2.08
C ALA A 8 25.24 13.62 1.16
N ILE A 9 23.98 13.46 0.72
CA ILE A 9 23.60 12.42 -0.25
C ILE A 9 24.28 12.66 -1.60
N GLN A 10 24.29 13.89 -2.10
CA GLN A 10 24.92 14.22 -3.38
C GLN A 10 26.40 13.87 -3.40
N ARG A 11 27.16 14.21 -2.35
CA ARG A 11 28.59 13.83 -2.25
C ARG A 11 28.81 12.33 -2.32
N VAL A 12 27.96 11.55 -1.65
CA VAL A 12 28.05 10.08 -1.70
C VAL A 12 27.74 9.56 -3.12
N LEU A 13 26.80 10.19 -3.83
CA LEU A 13 26.51 9.83 -5.23
C LEU A 13 27.65 10.15 -6.18
N ASP A 14 28.34 11.28 -5.96
CA ASP A 14 29.49 11.70 -6.77
C ASP A 14 30.71 10.78 -6.60
N GLU A 15 30.81 10.07 -5.47
CA GLU A 15 31.89 9.13 -5.16
C GLU A 15 31.61 7.69 -5.66
N LEU A 16 30.40 7.41 -6.14
CA LEU A 16 30.03 6.07 -6.62
C LEU A 16 30.52 5.83 -8.05
N PRO A 17 30.95 4.59 -8.37
CA PRO A 17 31.25 4.21 -9.74
C PRO A 17 29.98 4.16 -10.59
N GLU A 18 30.10 4.38 -11.90
CA GLU A 18 28.96 4.49 -12.83
C GLU A 18 28.07 3.25 -12.82
N GLU A 19 28.66 2.06 -12.63
CA GLU A 19 27.93 0.79 -12.55
C GLU A 19 26.96 0.76 -11.35
N SER A 20 27.35 1.39 -10.24
CA SER A 20 26.51 1.48 -9.03
C SER A 20 25.41 2.54 -9.14
N LEU A 21 25.54 3.53 -10.02
CA LEU A 21 24.50 4.55 -10.24
C LEU A 21 23.22 3.95 -10.82
N ALA A 22 23.34 2.89 -11.63
CA ALA A 22 22.19 2.16 -12.15
C ALA A 22 21.36 1.48 -11.04
N GLU A 23 22.02 0.96 -10.01
CA GLU A 23 21.35 0.36 -8.85
C GLU A 23 20.70 1.42 -7.96
N VAL A 24 21.40 2.54 -7.74
CA VAL A 24 20.84 3.68 -7.03
C VAL A 24 19.58 4.21 -7.73
N TRP A 25 19.62 4.31 -9.07
CA TRP A 25 18.46 4.74 -9.85
C TRP A 25 17.24 3.84 -9.63
N LYS A 26 17.42 2.51 -9.69
CA LYS A 26 16.36 1.53 -9.41
C LYS A 26 15.82 1.69 -7.99
N PHE A 27 16.70 1.91 -7.02
CA PHE A 27 16.29 2.11 -5.63
C PHE A 27 15.48 3.39 -5.44
N LEU A 28 15.90 4.50 -6.06
CA LEU A 28 15.15 5.76 -6.01
C LEU A 28 13.78 5.64 -6.68
N ASP A 29 13.68 4.92 -7.79
CA ASP A 29 12.41 4.65 -8.47
C ASP A 29 11.47 3.84 -7.56
N TYR A 30 11.99 2.79 -6.91
CA TYR A 30 11.24 2.04 -5.89
C TYR A 30 10.74 2.91 -4.73
N LEU A 31 11.57 3.81 -4.20
CA LEU A 31 11.15 4.73 -3.14
C LEU A 31 10.04 5.67 -3.61
N ARG A 32 10.09 6.12 -4.87
CA ARG A 32 9.05 6.96 -5.48
C ARG A 32 7.74 6.20 -5.61
N PHE A 33 7.80 4.96 -6.08
CA PHE A 33 6.66 4.06 -6.15
C PHE A 33 6.04 3.83 -4.76
N LYS A 34 6.85 3.50 -3.76
CA LYS A 34 6.38 3.28 -2.38
C LYS A 34 5.71 4.53 -1.80
N ALA A 35 6.28 5.72 -2.02
CA ALA A 35 5.69 6.97 -1.57
C ALA A 35 4.35 7.27 -2.26
N GLN A 36 4.19 6.86 -3.52
CA GLN A 36 2.93 6.98 -4.26
C GLN A 36 1.89 5.98 -3.77
N ALA A 37 2.28 4.71 -3.54
CA ALA A 37 1.41 3.69 -2.97
C ALA A 37 0.92 4.05 -1.57
N ALA A 38 1.81 4.57 -0.71
CA ALA A 38 1.45 5.04 0.64
C ALA A 38 0.47 6.24 0.62
N ARG A 39 0.43 7.01 -0.47
CA ARG A 39 -0.58 8.07 -0.66
C ARG A 39 -1.93 7.51 -1.14
N GLN A 40 -1.93 6.37 -1.82
CA GLN A 40 -3.14 5.71 -2.33
C GLN A 40 -3.79 4.79 -1.28
N GLU A 41 -3.04 4.29 -0.29
CA GLU A 41 -3.54 3.54 0.87
C GLU A 41 -4.27 4.42 1.91
N GLN A 42 -4.99 5.46 1.49
CA GLN A 42 -6.14 5.90 2.27
C GLN A 42 -7.26 4.87 2.04
N VAL A 43 -7.10 3.70 2.67
CA VAL A 43 -8.20 2.75 2.82
C VAL A 43 -9.29 3.51 3.58
N ILE A 44 -10.32 3.96 2.87
CA ILE A 44 -11.53 4.47 3.50
C ILE A 44 -12.11 3.27 4.22
N GLY A 45 -11.85 3.16 5.52
CA GLY A 45 -12.46 2.15 6.35
C GLY A 45 -13.97 2.29 6.19
N LEU A 46 -14.64 1.26 5.66
CA LEU A 46 -16.09 1.23 5.53
C LEU A 46 -16.80 1.41 6.89
N GLY A 47 -16.07 1.30 8.00
CA GLY A 47 -16.56 1.57 9.35
C GLY A 47 -17.18 2.96 9.52
N GLY A 48 -16.70 3.99 8.81
CA GLY A 48 -17.36 5.31 8.83
C GLY A 48 -18.62 5.39 7.95
N LEU A 49 -18.75 4.52 6.95
CA LEU A 49 -19.93 4.44 6.08
C LEU A 49 -21.05 3.59 6.68
N LEU A 50 -20.69 2.67 7.58
CA LEU A 50 -21.61 1.77 8.29
C LEU A 50 -21.95 2.27 9.70
N GLU A 51 -21.49 3.47 10.08
CA GLU A 51 -21.78 4.06 11.38
C GLU A 51 -23.30 4.30 11.52
N GLY A 52 -23.94 3.64 12.48
CA GLY A 52 -25.40 3.66 12.69
C GLY A 52 -26.16 2.46 12.11
N TYR A 53 -25.50 1.59 11.35
CA TYR A 53 -26.05 0.29 10.99
C TYR A 53 -25.67 -0.75 12.04
N ASN A 54 -26.67 -1.43 12.60
CA ASN A 54 -26.45 -2.53 13.54
C ASN A 54 -27.03 -3.81 12.93
N PHE A 55 -26.17 -4.58 12.28
CA PHE A 55 -26.54 -5.86 11.70
C PHE A 55 -26.62 -6.94 12.78
N SER A 56 -27.64 -7.80 12.72
CA SER A 56 -27.72 -8.98 13.55
C SER A 56 -26.78 -10.08 13.06
N GLU A 57 -26.46 -11.05 13.92
CA GLU A 57 -25.63 -12.20 13.51
C GLU A 57 -26.30 -13.01 12.40
N GLU A 58 -27.63 -13.09 12.40
CA GLU A 58 -28.40 -13.78 11.37
C GLU A 58 -28.30 -13.10 10.01
N GLU A 59 -28.37 -11.77 9.96
CA GLU A 59 -28.24 -10.99 8.72
C GLU A 59 -26.84 -11.14 8.11
N ILE A 60 -25.80 -11.14 8.97
CA ILE A 60 -24.42 -11.37 8.55
C ILE A 60 -24.24 -12.81 8.04
N ALA A 61 -24.88 -13.79 8.69
CA ALA A 61 -24.81 -15.19 8.30
C ALA A 61 -25.53 -15.45 6.97
N GLU A 62 -26.67 -14.80 6.73
CA GLU A 62 -27.41 -14.88 5.47
C GLU A 62 -26.62 -14.24 4.32
N ALA A 63 -26.12 -13.02 4.50
CA ALA A 63 -25.29 -12.34 3.50
C ALA A 63 -24.04 -13.17 3.14
N ARG A 64 -23.42 -13.83 4.13
CA ARG A 64 -22.30 -14.74 3.89
C ARG A 64 -22.71 -15.95 3.05
N ARG A 65 -23.87 -16.57 3.34
CA ARG A 65 -24.36 -17.70 2.55
C ARG A 65 -24.69 -17.30 1.12
N GLU A 66 -25.26 -16.12 0.90
CA GLU A 66 -25.61 -15.63 -0.44
C GLU A 66 -24.36 -15.32 -1.28
N MET A 67 -23.40 -14.58 -0.71
CA MET A 67 -22.17 -14.19 -1.43
C MET A 67 -21.25 -15.37 -1.75
N TRP A 68 -21.15 -16.34 -0.84
CA TRP A 68 -20.23 -17.48 -0.98
C TRP A 68 -20.91 -18.75 -1.48
N GLY A 69 -22.24 -18.83 -1.43
CA GLY A 69 -23.02 -19.95 -1.96
C GLY A 69 -23.03 -20.00 -3.49
N GLN A 70 -22.98 -18.84 -4.16
CA GLN A 70 -22.91 -18.75 -5.62
C GLN A 70 -21.51 -19.04 -6.19
N LEU A 71 -20.47 -19.13 -5.34
CA LEU A 71 -19.09 -19.37 -5.79
C LEU A 71 -18.77 -20.84 -6.09
N GLY A 72 -19.77 -21.73 -5.96
CA GLY A 72 -19.65 -23.17 -6.17
C GLY A 72 -20.60 -23.76 -7.22
N GLU A 73 -21.33 -22.93 -7.98
CA GLU A 73 -22.16 -23.36 -9.11
C GLU A 73 -21.53 -22.92 -10.44
N ASP A 74 -20.29 -23.35 -10.69
CA ASP A 74 -19.72 -23.46 -12.03
C ASP A 74 -19.14 -24.89 -12.13
N ASP A 75 -19.92 -25.81 -12.67
CA ASP A 75 -19.54 -27.17 -13.10
C ASP A 75 -19.45 -27.19 -14.65
#